data_AF-A0A928DJP5-F1
#
_entry.id   AF-A0A928DJP5-F1
#
_cell.length_a   1.000
_cell.length_b   1.000
_cell.length_c   1.000
_cell.angle_alpha   90.00
_cell.angle_beta   90.00
_cell.angle_gamma   90.00
#
_symmetry.space_group_name_H-M   'P 1'
#
loop_
_entity.id
_entity.type
_entity.pdbx_description
1 polymer ?
#
loop_
_entity_poly.entity_id
_entity_poly.type
_entity_poly.pdbx_seq_one_letter_code
_entity_poly.pdbx_strand_id
1 'polypeptide(L)'
;MESKNNKILEIIKKEKFLSFFDLKKIGEDGESILDGLCKVACPANNDTFNYISLTFIFDTPSESASLNAKRIMAKITSEEIKQAIPSAYTTTSIPATQSPEGSYIHQIDVIFKTPLPEDKKEFVNKLVYLLRNTILLNVEAPQWWDEDSAPEATEAEKLNWSARLMAFIGLE
;
A
#
# COMPACT_ATOMS: atom_id res chain seq x y z
N MET A 1 -19.06 25.55 12.93
CA MET A 1 -19.23 24.09 12.74
C MET A 1 -17.96 23.63 12.03
N GLU A 2 -16.93 23.24 12.79
CA GLU A 2 -15.71 22.67 12.21
C GLU A 2 -16.10 21.43 11.44
N SER A 3 -15.89 21.46 10.13
CA SER A 3 -16.20 20.34 9.25
C SER A 3 -15.48 19.10 9.74
N LYS A 4 -16.22 17.98 9.88
CA LYS A 4 -15.65 16.63 10.16
C LYS A 4 -14.46 16.31 9.23
N ASN A 5 -14.42 16.93 8.05
CA ASN A 5 -13.38 16.79 7.04
C ASN A 5 -12.03 17.38 7.50
N ASN A 6 -12.00 18.43 8.34
CA ASN A 6 -10.76 18.99 8.87
C ASN A 6 -10.09 18.08 9.90
N LYS A 7 -10.87 17.39 10.74
CA LYS A 7 -10.33 16.39 11.69
C LYS A 7 -9.74 15.19 10.97
N ILE A 8 -10.40 14.72 9.92
CA ILE A 8 -9.91 13.60 9.10
C ILE A 8 -8.62 13.99 8.35
N LEU A 9 -8.55 15.19 7.78
CA LEU A 9 -7.34 15.72 7.15
C LEU A 9 -6.18 15.92 8.15
N GLU A 10 -6.46 16.33 9.39
CA GLU A 10 -5.44 16.42 10.45
C GLU A 10 -4.90 15.05 10.90
N ILE A 11 -5.75 14.02 10.90
CA ILE A 11 -5.37 12.63 11.20
C ILE A 11 -4.50 12.04 10.07
N ILE A 12 -4.85 12.33 8.82
CA ILE A 12 -4.14 11.89 7.61
C ILE A 12 -2.79 12.59 7.44
N LYS A 13 -2.64 13.83 7.91
CA LYS A 13 -1.36 14.58 7.89
C LYS A 13 -0.25 13.93 8.72
N LYS A 14 -0.50 12.79 9.35
CA LYS A 14 0.48 12.02 10.09
C LYS A 14 0.38 10.54 9.71
N GLU A 15 0.67 10.17 8.47
CA GLU A 15 1.05 8.78 8.20
C GLU A 15 2.53 8.60 8.56
N LYS A 16 2.84 7.57 9.35
CA LYS A 16 4.20 7.14 9.63
C LYS A 16 4.61 6.15 8.55
N PHE A 17 5.62 6.53 7.77
CA PHE A 17 6.26 5.63 6.84
C PHE A 17 6.99 4.51 7.61
N LEU A 18 6.81 3.27 7.19
CA LEU A 18 7.35 2.10 7.88
C LEU A 18 8.52 1.49 7.13
N SER A 19 8.32 1.25 5.84
CA SER A 19 9.32 0.60 5.00
C SER A 19 8.99 0.75 3.53
N PHE A 20 9.99 0.54 2.69
CA PHE A 20 9.80 0.23 1.28
C PHE A 20 10.66 -0.93 0.84
N PHE A 21 10.32 -1.50 -0.30
CA PHE A 21 11.14 -2.49 -0.98
C PHE A 21 10.87 -2.48 -2.47
N ASP A 22 11.92 -2.76 -3.24
CA ASP A 22 11.82 -2.98 -4.66
C ASP A 22 11.21 -4.35 -4.93
N LEU A 23 10.44 -4.42 -6.00
CA LEU A 23 9.81 -5.63 -6.50
C LEU A 23 9.96 -5.69 -8.01
N LYS A 24 10.17 -6.89 -8.53
CA LYS A 24 10.32 -7.14 -9.96
C LYS A 24 9.64 -8.43 -10.36
N LYS A 25 9.02 -8.43 -11.54
CA LYS A 25 8.58 -9.64 -12.21
C LYS A 25 9.68 -10.05 -13.19
N ILE A 26 10.21 -11.26 -12.98
CA ILE A 26 11.19 -11.86 -13.88
C ILE A 26 10.46 -12.64 -14.99
N GLY A 27 10.92 -12.47 -16.23
CA GLY A 27 10.51 -13.20 -17.42
C GLY A 27 11.10 -14.61 -17.48
N GLU A 28 10.76 -15.37 -18.51
CA GLU A 28 11.29 -16.74 -18.71
C GLU A 28 12.78 -16.76 -19.05
N ASP A 29 13.28 -15.67 -19.62
CA ASP A 29 14.68 -15.43 -19.97
C ASP A 29 15.54 -14.98 -18.78
N GLY A 30 14.93 -14.75 -17.61
CA GLY A 30 15.63 -14.25 -16.43
C GLY A 30 15.74 -12.72 -16.35
N GLU A 31 15.26 -12.00 -17.37
CA GLU A 31 15.26 -10.54 -17.42
C GLU A 31 14.06 -9.94 -16.66
N SER A 32 14.20 -8.70 -16.20
CA SER A 32 13.05 -7.99 -15.60
C SER A 32 12.06 -7.57 -16.69
N ILE A 33 10.81 -7.97 -16.52
CA ILE A 33 9.70 -7.59 -17.42
C ILE A 33 8.77 -6.56 -16.81
N LEU A 34 8.91 -6.31 -15.50
CA LEU A 34 8.20 -5.26 -14.78
C LEU A 34 8.92 -4.97 -13.47
N ASP A 35 9.41 -3.75 -13.32
CA ASP A 35 9.98 -3.25 -12.08
C ASP A 35 8.97 -2.41 -11.31
N GLY A 36 9.21 -2.25 -10.01
CA GLY A 36 8.38 -1.43 -9.16
C GLY A 36 8.87 -1.37 -7.73
N LEU A 37 8.09 -0.63 -6.94
CA LEU A 37 8.33 -0.32 -5.54
C LEU A 37 7.04 -0.58 -4.76
N CYS A 38 7.16 -1.13 -3.56
CA CYS A 38 6.08 -1.10 -2.57
C CYS A 38 6.46 -0.18 -1.41
N LYS A 39 5.62 0.82 -1.16
CA LYS A 39 5.64 1.68 0.03
C LYS A 39 4.70 1.10 1.08
N VAL A 40 5.15 0.99 2.33
CA VAL A 40 4.32 0.58 3.47
C VAL A 40 4.24 1.72 4.49
N ALA A 41 3.03 2.12 4.85
CA ALA A 41 2.78 3.18 5.83
C ALA A 41 1.63 2.79 6.79
N CYS A 42 1.56 3.45 7.94
CA CYS A 42 0.41 3.36 8.83
C CYS A 42 0.07 4.74 9.40
N PRO A 43 -1.08 4.93 10.06
CA PRO A 43 -1.34 6.11 10.85
C PRO A 43 -0.23 6.31 11.90
N ALA A 44 0.24 7.54 12.07
CA ALA A 44 1.21 7.88 13.11
C ALA A 44 0.57 7.90 14.50
N ASN A 45 -0.72 8.21 14.58
CA ASN A 45 -1.51 8.11 15.81
C ASN A 45 -2.49 6.93 15.69
N ASN A 46 -2.31 5.91 16.54
CA ASN A 46 -3.00 4.62 16.48
C ASN A 46 -4.41 4.63 17.12
N ASP A 47 -5.01 5.81 17.31
CA ASP A 47 -6.16 5.97 18.21
C ASP A 47 -7.51 5.95 17.50
N THR A 48 -7.56 6.08 16.16
CA THR A 48 -8.83 6.22 15.42
C THR A 48 -9.02 5.20 14.30
N PHE A 49 -7.97 4.84 13.57
CA PHE A 49 -8.06 3.87 12.47
C PHE A 49 -6.89 2.91 12.51
N ASN A 50 -7.18 1.61 12.49
CA ASN A 50 -6.17 0.56 12.52
C ASN A 50 -5.97 0.03 11.11
N TYR A 51 -5.08 0.64 10.34
CA TYR A 51 -4.76 0.17 8.99
C TYR A 51 -3.27 0.26 8.67
N ILE A 52 -2.83 -0.60 7.75
CA ILE A 52 -1.53 -0.48 7.08
C ILE A 52 -1.80 -0.30 5.59
N SER A 53 -1.25 0.78 5.04
CA SER A 53 -1.36 1.13 3.63
C SER A 53 -0.18 0.55 2.85
N LEU A 54 -0.51 -0.11 1.74
CA LEU A 54 0.43 -0.68 0.78
C LEU A 54 0.27 0.08 -0.53
N THR A 55 1.26 0.85 -0.95
CA THR A 55 1.26 1.53 -2.25
C THR A 55 2.23 0.84 -3.18
N PHE A 56 1.70 0.19 -4.21
CA PHE A 56 2.47 -0.42 -5.28
C PHE A 56 2.62 0.58 -6.42
N ILE A 57 3.86 0.80 -6.84
CA ILE A 57 4.23 1.68 -7.94
C ILE A 57 5.01 0.81 -8.93
N PHE A 58 4.46 0.59 -10.11
CA PHE A 58 5.12 -0.16 -11.17
C PHE A 58 5.53 0.75 -12.31
N ASP A 59 6.72 0.51 -12.85
CA ASP A 59 7.20 1.19 -14.05
C ASP A 59 6.53 0.58 -15.28
N THR A 60 5.65 1.35 -15.92
CA THR A 60 4.81 0.89 -17.04
C THR A 60 4.99 1.73 -18.30
N PRO A 61 6.21 1.81 -18.87
CA PRO A 61 6.48 2.62 -20.06
C PRO A 61 5.78 2.09 -21.33
N SER A 62 5.17 0.91 -21.25
CA SER A 62 4.46 0.27 -22.35
C SER A 62 3.11 -0.31 -21.90
N GLU A 63 2.22 -0.56 -22.86
CA GLU A 63 0.94 -1.23 -22.61
C GLU A 63 1.11 -2.63 -22.02
N SER A 64 2.12 -3.38 -22.49
CA SER A 64 2.45 -4.71 -21.96
C SER A 64 2.81 -4.66 -20.48
N ALA A 65 3.63 -3.68 -20.08
CA ALA A 65 3.99 -3.46 -18.68
C ALA A 65 2.76 -3.08 -17.83
N SER A 66 1.88 -2.21 -18.35
CA SER A 66 0.61 -1.86 -17.69
C SER A 66 -0.31 -3.07 -17.50
N LEU A 67 -0.39 -3.96 -18.50
CA LEU A 67 -1.19 -5.18 -18.41
C LEU A 67 -0.59 -6.16 -17.38
N ASN A 68 0.73 -6.28 -17.31
CA ASN A 68 1.40 -7.08 -16.29
C ASN A 68 1.15 -6.55 -14.87
N ALA A 69 1.24 -5.24 -14.66
CA ALA A 69 0.93 -4.61 -13.37
C ALA A 69 -0.52 -4.91 -12.94
N LYS A 70 -1.49 -4.75 -13.85
CA LYS A 70 -2.90 -5.09 -13.60
C LYS A 70 -3.08 -6.56 -13.22
N ARG A 71 -2.43 -7.49 -13.93
CA ARG A 71 -2.49 -8.93 -13.66
C ARG A 71 -1.88 -9.29 -12.32
N ILE A 72 -0.78 -8.66 -11.94
CA ILE A 72 -0.14 -8.85 -10.63
C ILE A 72 -1.08 -8.38 -9.52
N MET A 73 -1.62 -7.16 -9.64
CA MET A 73 -2.52 -6.62 -8.63
C MET A 73 -3.83 -7.42 -8.50
N ALA A 74 -4.34 -7.98 -9.60
CA ALA A 74 -5.53 -8.84 -9.56
C ALA A 74 -5.34 -10.13 -8.74
N LYS A 75 -4.09 -10.57 -8.53
CA LYS A 75 -3.78 -11.72 -7.66
C LYS A 75 -3.75 -11.35 -6.18
N ILE A 76 -3.54 -10.07 -5.85
CA ILE A 76 -3.48 -9.60 -4.46
C ILE A 76 -4.91 -9.33 -4.00
N THR A 77 -5.60 -10.40 -3.64
CA THR A 77 -7.00 -10.33 -3.17
C THR A 77 -7.07 -10.17 -1.66
N SER A 78 -8.25 -9.80 -1.14
CA SER A 78 -8.50 -9.76 0.30
C SER A 78 -8.27 -11.12 0.97
N GLU A 79 -8.59 -12.20 0.26
CA GLU A 79 -8.41 -13.58 0.74
C GLU A 79 -6.93 -13.92 0.89
N GLU A 80 -6.11 -13.63 -0.12
CA GLU A 80 -4.66 -13.85 -0.08
C GLU A 80 -4.00 -13.07 1.05
N ILE A 81 -4.41 -11.80 1.25
CA ILE A 81 -3.92 -10.97 2.35
C ILE A 81 -4.31 -11.58 3.70
N LYS A 82 -5.56 -12.04 3.86
CA LYS A 82 -6.03 -12.66 5.12
C LYS A 82 -5.37 -14.00 5.41
N GLN A 83 -5.05 -14.79 4.39
CA GLN A 83 -4.32 -16.04 4.56
C GLN A 83 -2.89 -15.79 5.05
N ALA A 84 -2.20 -14.80 4.48
CA ALA A 84 -0.85 -14.43 4.93
C ALA A 84 -0.85 -13.66 6.26
N ILE A 85 -1.90 -12.88 6.53
CA ILE A 85 -2.02 -11.97 7.66
C ILE A 85 -3.39 -12.20 8.33
N PRO A 86 -3.56 -13.25 9.14
CA PRO A 86 -4.86 -13.62 9.73
C PRO A 86 -5.49 -12.57 10.64
N SER A 87 -4.69 -11.62 11.13
CA SER A 87 -5.18 -10.48 11.92
C SER A 87 -5.86 -9.40 11.06
N ALA A 88 -5.69 -9.42 9.74
CA ALA A 88 -6.37 -8.52 8.83
C ALA A 88 -7.88 -8.79 8.85
N TYR A 89 -8.68 -7.76 9.12
CA TYR A 89 -10.13 -7.88 9.13
C TYR A 89 -10.71 -7.78 7.71
N THR A 90 -10.26 -6.78 6.96
CA THR A 90 -10.68 -6.55 5.58
C THR A 90 -9.63 -5.75 4.84
N THR A 91 -9.79 -5.63 3.54
CA THR A 91 -8.93 -4.82 2.68
C THR A 91 -9.81 -3.91 1.84
N THR A 92 -9.35 -2.68 1.60
CA THR A 92 -9.91 -1.82 0.56
C THR A 92 -8.80 -1.52 -0.44
N SER A 93 -9.15 -1.56 -1.72
CA SER A 93 -8.22 -1.29 -2.81
C SER A 93 -8.71 -0.07 -3.56
N ILE A 94 -7.79 0.74 -4.05
CA ILE A 94 -8.17 1.93 -4.81
C ILE A 94 -7.87 1.72 -6.28
N PRO A 95 -8.79 2.12 -7.18
CA PRO A 95 -8.56 2.02 -8.60
C PRO A 95 -7.20 2.57 -8.96
N ALA A 96 -6.48 1.77 -9.75
CA ALA A 96 -5.14 2.14 -10.14
C ALA A 96 -5.18 3.39 -11.02
N THR A 97 -4.26 4.31 -10.74
CA THR A 97 -4.05 5.48 -11.58
C THR A 97 -2.84 5.23 -12.44
N GLN A 98 -2.96 5.50 -13.74
CA GLN A 98 -1.81 5.56 -14.62
C GLN A 98 -1.25 6.99 -14.57
N SER A 99 -0.01 7.15 -14.13
CA SER A 99 0.63 8.45 -14.08
C SER A 99 0.95 8.93 -15.50
N PRO A 100 0.97 10.26 -15.73
CA PRO A 100 1.42 10.82 -17.01
C PRO A 100 2.86 10.41 -17.38
N GLU A 101 3.66 10.03 -16.39
CA GLU A 101 5.06 9.63 -16.52
C GLU A 101 5.22 8.13 -16.84
N GLY A 102 4.12 7.39 -16.99
CA GLY A 102 4.15 5.98 -17.38
C GLY A 102 4.24 5.02 -16.20
N SER A 103 3.79 5.41 -15.00
CA SER A 103 3.74 4.50 -13.83
C SER A 103 2.32 4.00 -13.59
N TYR A 104 2.17 2.77 -13.12
CA TYR A 104 0.91 2.24 -12.60
C TYR A 104 0.96 2.27 -11.08
N ILE A 105 0.04 3.00 -10.45
CA ILE A 105 -0.01 3.17 -9.00
C ILE A 105 -1.27 2.53 -8.46
N HIS A 106 -1.14 1.58 -7.55
CA HIS A 106 -2.25 0.90 -6.90
C HIS A 106 -2.04 0.83 -5.40
N GLN A 107 -3.03 1.27 -4.62
CA GLN A 107 -2.96 1.23 -3.17
C GLN A 107 -3.98 0.24 -2.60
N ILE A 108 -3.54 -0.52 -1.61
CA ILE A 108 -4.36 -1.43 -0.80
C ILE A 108 -4.20 -1.05 0.66
N ASP A 109 -5.29 -0.76 1.33
CA ASP A 109 -5.30 -0.53 2.77
C ASP A 109 -5.81 -1.79 3.47
N VAL A 110 -4.96 -2.36 4.32
CA VAL A 110 -5.27 -3.54 5.14
C VAL A 110 -5.80 -3.04 6.47
N ILE A 111 -7.05 -3.35 6.79
CA ILE A 111 -7.78 -2.83 7.95
C ILE A 111 -7.84 -3.89 9.04
N PHE A 112 -7.64 -3.47 10.29
CA PHE A 112 -7.62 -4.32 11.48
C PHE A 112 -8.75 -3.94 12.45
N LYS A 113 -9.27 -4.95 13.18
CA LYS A 113 -10.28 -4.74 14.23
C LYS A 113 -9.68 -4.20 15.52
N THR A 114 -8.45 -4.59 15.81
CA THR A 114 -7.70 -4.20 17.00
C THR A 114 -6.63 -3.17 16.65
N PRO A 115 -6.14 -2.39 17.62
CA PRO A 115 -4.96 -1.57 17.44
C PRO A 115 -3.82 -2.32 16.76
N LEU A 116 -3.08 -1.63 15.89
CA LEU A 116 -1.93 -2.24 15.21
C LEU A 116 -0.91 -2.73 16.24
N PRO A 117 -0.30 -3.91 16.02
CA PRO A 117 0.77 -4.38 16.88
C PRO A 117 1.95 -3.41 16.89
N GLU A 118 2.70 -3.38 18.00
CA GLU A 118 3.94 -2.61 18.09
C GLU A 118 4.94 -3.08 17.03
N ASP A 119 5.04 -4.40 16.85
CA ASP A 119 5.88 -5.01 15.82
C ASP A 119 5.24 -4.95 14.43
N LYS A 120 5.38 -3.78 13.80
CA LYS A 120 4.99 -3.57 12.39
C LYS A 120 5.94 -4.29 11.42
N LYS A 121 7.11 -4.75 11.88
CA LYS A 121 8.06 -5.47 11.02
C LYS A 121 7.55 -6.86 10.71
N GLU A 122 6.90 -7.52 11.66
CA GLU A 122 6.26 -8.83 11.44
C GLU A 122 5.22 -8.76 10.31
N PHE A 123 4.39 -7.72 10.28
CA PHE A 123 3.42 -7.51 9.20
C PHE A 123 4.11 -7.39 7.84
N VAL A 124 5.12 -6.53 7.72
CA VAL A 124 5.85 -6.32 6.46
C VAL A 124 6.56 -7.60 6.00
N ASN A 125 7.10 -8.40 6.92
CA ASN A 125 7.71 -9.69 6.60
C ASN A 125 6.69 -10.68 6.03
N LYS A 126 5.48 -10.74 6.60
CA LYS A 126 4.37 -11.57 6.07
C LYS A 126 3.92 -11.09 4.69
N LEU A 127 3.86 -9.78 4.47
CA LEU A 127 3.58 -9.21 3.16
C LEU A 127 4.64 -9.60 2.13
N VAL A 128 5.93 -9.43 2.45
CA VAL A 128 7.03 -9.83 1.56
C VAL A 128 6.97 -11.32 1.26
N TYR A 129 6.67 -12.15 2.25
CA TYR A 129 6.48 -13.58 2.05
C TYR A 129 5.33 -13.88 1.07
N LEU A 130 4.19 -13.22 1.22
CA LEU A 130 3.05 -13.33 0.29
C LEU A 130 3.47 -12.95 -1.14
N LEU A 131 4.14 -11.81 -1.31
CA LEU A 131 4.56 -11.31 -2.62
C LEU A 131 5.55 -12.25 -3.32
N ARG A 132 6.47 -12.85 -2.55
CA ARG A 132 7.46 -13.81 -3.10
C ARG A 132 6.85 -15.15 -3.45
N ASN A 133 6.03 -15.72 -2.57
CA ASN A 133 5.64 -17.13 -2.69
C ASN A 133 4.29 -17.33 -3.38
N THR A 134 3.36 -16.39 -3.23
CA THR A 134 2.03 -16.49 -3.85
C THR A 134 1.98 -15.69 -5.15
N ILE A 135 2.49 -14.46 -5.12
CA ILE A 135 2.40 -13.55 -6.27
C ILE A 135 3.56 -13.77 -7.25
N LEU A 136 4.63 -14.44 -6.79
CA LEU A 136 5.83 -14.80 -7.56
C LEU A 136 6.59 -13.57 -8.07
N LEU A 137 6.71 -12.55 -7.22
CA LEU A 137 7.57 -11.40 -7.43
C LEU A 137 8.92 -11.66 -6.78
N ASN A 138 9.98 -11.24 -7.46
CA ASN A 138 11.28 -11.12 -6.81
C ASN A 138 11.25 -9.80 -6.02
N VAL A 139 11.36 -9.90 -4.71
CA VAL A 139 11.21 -8.78 -3.78
C VAL A 139 12.51 -8.62 -3.03
N GLU A 140 13.10 -7.43 -3.05
CA GLU A 140 14.31 -7.13 -2.30
C GLU A 140 14.04 -7.08 -0.78
N ALA A 141 15.08 -6.94 0.03
CA ALA A 141 14.90 -6.80 1.48
C ALA A 141 14.22 -5.45 1.81
N PRO A 142 13.23 -5.42 2.73
CA PRO A 142 12.63 -4.18 3.22
C PRO A 142 13.68 -3.23 3.79
N GLN A 143 13.68 -2.00 3.28
CA GLN A 143 14.37 -0.87 3.87
C GLN A 143 13.43 -0.23 4.87
N TRP A 144 13.86 -0.16 6.12
CA TRP A 144 13.06 0.37 7.22
C TRP A 144 13.27 1.86 7.38
N TRP A 145 12.20 2.55 7.75
CA TRP A 145 12.24 3.97 8.05
C TRP A 145 12.19 4.18 9.55
N ASP A 146 13.28 4.74 10.10
CA ASP A 146 13.34 5.14 11.50
C ASP A 146 12.66 6.51 11.69
N GLU A 147 12.10 6.75 12.88
CA GLU A 147 11.15 7.83 13.19
C GLU A 147 11.67 9.26 12.95
N ASP A 148 12.98 9.45 12.84
CA ASP A 148 13.62 10.77 12.84
C ASP A 148 13.66 11.48 11.47
N SER A 149 13.15 10.86 10.39
CA SER A 149 13.31 11.44 9.05
C SER A 149 12.13 11.22 8.09
N ALA A 150 10.86 11.28 8.50
CA ALA A 150 9.73 11.06 7.58
C ALA A 150 9.59 12.16 6.48
N PRO A 151 9.43 11.82 5.19
CA PRO A 151 9.08 12.78 4.15
C PRO A 151 7.59 13.18 4.24
N GLU A 152 7.29 14.46 4.03
CA GLU A 152 5.91 14.96 4.04
C GLU A 152 5.08 14.41 2.87
N ALA A 153 3.85 13.96 3.15
CA ALA A 153 2.92 13.51 2.12
C ALA A 153 2.52 14.65 1.17
N THR A 154 2.35 14.35 -0.11
CA THR A 154 1.90 15.30 -1.13
C THR A 154 0.40 15.61 -1.00
N GLU A 155 -0.06 16.74 -1.54
CA GLU A 155 -1.48 17.14 -1.48
C GLU A 155 -2.40 16.17 -2.24
N ALA A 156 -1.91 15.58 -3.34
CA ALA A 156 -2.66 14.59 -4.11
C ALA A 156 -2.89 13.29 -3.31
N GLU A 157 -1.90 12.85 -2.54
CA GLU A 157 -2.02 11.71 -1.65
C GLU A 157 -3.07 11.98 -0.55
N LYS A 158 -3.00 13.16 0.09
CA LYS A 158 -3.95 13.58 1.15
C LYS A 158 -5.41 13.61 0.70
N LEU A 159 -5.68 14.18 -0.48
CA LEU A 159 -7.04 14.26 -1.05
C LEU A 159 -7.59 12.87 -1.37
N ASN A 160 -6.76 11.98 -1.90
CA ASN A 160 -7.15 10.62 -2.27
C ASN A 160 -7.51 9.80 -1.02
N TRP A 161 -6.68 9.85 0.02
CA TRP A 161 -6.93 9.17 1.30
C TRP A 161 -8.22 9.62 2.00
N SER A 162 -8.49 10.93 2.04
CA SER A 162 -9.69 11.50 2.67
C SER A 162 -10.98 11.05 1.98
N ALA A 163 -11.03 11.09 0.65
CA ALA A 163 -12.19 10.63 -0.14
C ALA A 163 -12.50 9.14 0.07
N ARG A 164 -11.44 8.31 0.19
CA ARG A 164 -11.55 6.86 0.38
C ARG A 164 -12.13 6.48 1.75
N LEU A 165 -11.66 7.16 2.80
CA LEU A 165 -12.17 6.92 4.16
C LEU A 165 -13.62 7.35 4.28
N MET A 166 -14.00 8.50 3.69
CA MET A 166 -15.38 8.99 3.63
C MET A 166 -16.32 7.99 2.92
N ALA A 167 -15.91 7.47 1.76
CA ALA A 167 -16.67 6.45 1.04
C ALA A 167 -16.81 5.13 1.83
N PHE A 168 -15.77 4.72 2.56
CA PHE A 168 -15.78 3.48 3.34
C PHE A 168 -16.65 3.56 4.60
N ILE A 169 -16.68 4.72 5.27
CA ILE A 169 -17.48 4.94 6.49
C ILE A 169 -18.90 5.45 6.22
N GLY A 170 -19.28 5.61 4.94
CA GLY A 170 -20.62 6.04 4.53
C GLY A 170 -20.93 7.51 4.86
N LEU A 171 -19.92 8.37 4.86
CA LEU A 171 -20.09 9.81 4.99
C LEU A 171 -19.85 10.43 3.62
N GLU A 172 -20.91 10.96 2.99
CA GLU A 172 -20.82 11.85 1.82
C GLU A 172 -20.53 13.30 2.23
#